data_AF-A0A847HMW1-F1
#
_entry.id   AF-A0A847HMW1-F1
#
_cell.length_a   1.000
_cell.length_b   1.000
_cell.length_c   1.000
_cell.angle_alpha   90.00
_cell.angle_beta   90.00
_cell.angle_gamma   90.00
#
_symmetry.space_group_name_H-M   'P 1'
#
loop_
_entity.id
_entity.type
_entity.pdbx_description
1 polymer ?
#
loop_
_entity_poly.entity_id
_entity_poly.type
_entity_poly.pdbx_seq_one_letter_code
_entity_poly.pdbx_strand_id
1 'polypeptide(L)'
;MWIYFELVVPNQQLSAFDSTNKDPEYVAHMRKVGHKVIGSWFGNHHDAFLVLEQVGNHESIPYLIRALKMQQTAAGDGVVICTTEHCIDCLQRLTGMNFGYEYDDWHKWWEEEGSKLSAAELTARAVASLPAELE
;
A
#
# COMPACT_ATOMS: atom_id res chain seq x y z
N MET A 1 -17.99 10.71 -19.17
CA MET A 1 -17.39 9.38 -19.47
C MET A 1 -16.03 9.18 -18.79
N TRP A 2 -15.12 10.18 -18.78
CA TRP A 2 -13.82 10.11 -18.07
C TRP A 2 -13.91 9.82 -16.56
N ILE A 3 -14.79 10.52 -15.82
CA ILE A 3 -14.97 10.31 -14.37
C ILE A 3 -15.35 8.86 -14.03
N TYR A 4 -16.12 8.19 -14.90
CA TYR A 4 -16.55 6.81 -14.69
C TYR A 4 -15.38 5.82 -14.75
N PHE A 5 -14.50 5.93 -15.76
CA PHE A 5 -13.34 5.03 -15.89
C PHE A 5 -12.22 5.33 -14.89
N GLU A 6 -12.11 6.58 -14.44
CA GLU A 6 -11.06 6.99 -13.51
C GLU A 6 -11.42 6.72 -12.06
N LEU A 7 -12.69 6.85 -11.68
CA LEU A 7 -13.12 6.68 -10.28
C LEU A 7 -14.04 5.48 -10.09
N VAL A 8 -15.01 5.20 -10.95
CA VAL A 8 -16.01 4.15 -10.67
C VAL A 8 -15.44 2.75 -10.91
N VAL A 9 -14.83 2.52 -12.09
CA VAL A 9 -14.34 1.19 -12.47
C VAL A 9 -13.27 0.65 -11.51
N PRO A 10 -12.23 1.41 -11.12
CA PRO A 10 -11.21 0.89 -10.20
C PRO A 10 -11.79 0.50 -8.84
N ASN A 11 -12.74 1.28 -8.31
CA ASN A 11 -13.39 0.98 -7.03
C ASN A 11 -14.28 -0.27 -7.10
N GLN A 12 -14.96 -0.50 -8.22
CA GLN A 12 -15.70 -1.76 -8.44
C GLN A 12 -14.75 -2.96 -8.51
N GLN A 13 -13.58 -2.80 -9.14
CA GLN A 13 -12.57 -3.86 -9.21
C GLN A 13 -12.00 -4.21 -7.83
N LEU A 14 -11.75 -3.21 -6.97
CA LEU A 14 -11.36 -3.44 -5.58
C LEU A 14 -12.41 -4.24 -4.80
N SER A 15 -13.69 -3.86 -4.93
CA SER A 15 -14.80 -4.58 -4.28
C SER A 15 -14.98 -6.01 -4.79
N ALA A 16 -14.55 -6.31 -6.01
CA ALA A 16 -14.61 -7.63 -6.63
C ALA A 16 -13.29 -8.41 -6.53
N PHE A 17 -12.37 -7.97 -5.68
CA PHE A 17 -11.08 -8.62 -5.51
C PHE A 17 -11.26 -10.05 -4.98
N ASP A 18 -10.60 -10.99 -5.66
CA ASP A 18 -10.53 -12.40 -5.28
C ASP A 18 -9.12 -12.71 -4.76
N SER A 19 -8.99 -12.79 -3.44
CA SER A 19 -7.73 -13.11 -2.75
C SER A 19 -7.20 -14.51 -3.07
N THR A 20 -8.06 -15.42 -3.54
CA THR A 20 -7.69 -16.80 -3.86
C THR A 20 -7.07 -16.92 -5.25
N ASN A 21 -7.30 -15.94 -6.13
CA ASN A 21 -6.73 -15.93 -7.46
C ASN A 21 -5.24 -15.59 -7.43
N LYS A 22 -4.40 -16.56 -7.82
CA LYS A 22 -2.93 -16.44 -7.84
C LYS A 22 -2.36 -16.24 -9.24
N ASP A 23 -3.21 -16.01 -10.25
CA ASP A 23 -2.75 -15.72 -11.61
C ASP A 23 -1.87 -14.45 -11.61
N PRO A 24 -0.62 -14.52 -12.13
CA PRO A 24 0.30 -13.38 -12.09
C PRO A 24 -0.22 -12.12 -12.80
N GLU A 25 -0.99 -12.27 -13.87
CA GLU A 25 -1.58 -11.13 -14.59
C GLU A 25 -2.69 -10.49 -13.76
N TYR A 26 -3.56 -11.29 -13.16
CA TYR A 26 -4.57 -10.81 -12.20
C TYR A 26 -3.94 -10.07 -11.01
N VAL A 27 -2.93 -10.66 -10.38
CA VAL A 27 -2.20 -10.07 -9.25
C VAL A 27 -1.57 -8.72 -9.65
N ALA A 28 -0.90 -8.68 -10.81
CA ALA A 28 -0.30 -7.45 -11.32
C ALA A 28 -1.34 -6.39 -11.68
N HIS A 29 -2.49 -6.80 -12.24
CA HIS A 29 -3.62 -5.92 -12.54
C HIS A 29 -4.20 -5.31 -11.27
N MET A 30 -4.49 -6.12 -10.26
CA MET A 30 -5.05 -5.65 -8.99
C MET A 30 -4.09 -4.73 -8.24
N ARG A 31 -2.77 -4.97 -8.35
CA ARG A 31 -1.76 -4.03 -7.84
C ARG A 31 -1.87 -2.65 -8.53
N LYS A 32 -1.96 -2.63 -9.86
CA LYS A 32 -2.13 -1.38 -10.63
C LYS A 32 -3.43 -0.65 -10.28
N VAL A 33 -4.53 -1.39 -10.07
CA VAL A 33 -5.81 -0.83 -9.60
C VAL A 33 -5.62 -0.18 -8.23
N GLY A 34 -4.97 -0.87 -7.30
CA GLY A 34 -4.63 -0.33 -5.98
C GLY A 34 -3.82 0.96 -6.06
N HIS A 35 -2.72 0.96 -6.82
CA HIS A 35 -1.89 2.16 -7.05
C HIS A 35 -2.69 3.33 -7.63
N LYS A 36 -3.58 3.06 -8.59
CA LYS A 36 -4.43 4.08 -9.22
C LYS A 36 -5.36 4.74 -8.19
N VAL A 37 -5.99 3.92 -7.34
CA VAL A 37 -6.94 4.42 -6.33
C VAL A 37 -6.21 5.22 -5.26
N ILE A 38 -5.12 4.72 -4.67
CA ILE A 38 -4.36 5.47 -3.64
C ILE A 38 -3.57 6.67 -4.21
N GLY A 39 -3.36 6.69 -5.53
CA GLY A 39 -2.77 7.81 -6.24
C GLY A 39 -3.69 9.04 -6.31
N SER A 40 -5.00 8.83 -6.18
CA SER A 40 -6.04 9.83 -6.33
C SER A 40 -6.43 10.49 -5.00
N TRP A 41 -7.02 11.69 -5.05
CA TRP A 41 -7.53 12.36 -3.83
C TRP A 41 -8.85 11.76 -3.33
N PHE A 42 -9.57 11.06 -4.22
CA PHE A 42 -10.87 10.45 -3.95
C PHE A 42 -10.84 9.00 -4.39
N GLY A 43 -11.43 8.12 -3.57
CA GLY A 43 -11.54 6.70 -3.86
C GLY A 43 -11.67 5.89 -2.57
N ASN A 44 -11.93 4.59 -2.71
CA ASN A 44 -11.93 3.64 -1.60
C ASN A 44 -10.50 3.24 -1.26
N HIS A 45 -9.77 4.14 -0.61
CA HIS A 45 -8.39 3.91 -0.20
C HIS A 45 -8.28 2.73 0.77
N HIS A 46 -9.29 2.54 1.63
CA HIS A 46 -9.39 1.41 2.55
C HIS A 46 -9.23 0.07 1.82
N ASP A 47 -10.09 -0.21 0.83
CA ASP A 47 -10.02 -1.47 0.09
C ASP A 47 -8.76 -1.55 -0.78
N ALA A 48 -8.27 -0.42 -1.28
CA ALA A 48 -7.02 -0.39 -2.02
C ALA A 48 -5.83 -0.82 -1.16
N PHE A 49 -5.77 -0.41 0.10
CA PHE A 49 -4.72 -0.85 1.03
C PHE A 49 -4.84 -2.34 1.36
N LEU A 50 -6.06 -2.85 1.62
CA LEU A 50 -6.29 -4.28 1.84
C LEU A 50 -5.87 -5.14 0.65
N VAL A 51 -6.16 -4.68 -0.57
CA VAL A 51 -5.69 -5.35 -1.80
C VAL A 51 -4.16 -5.30 -1.88
N LEU A 52 -3.55 -4.13 -1.68
CA LEU A 52 -2.09 -3.96 -1.78
C LEU A 52 -1.34 -4.70 -0.66
N GLU A 53 -1.93 -4.94 0.49
CA GLU A 53 -1.36 -5.83 1.51
C GLU A 53 -1.17 -7.26 0.97
N GLN A 54 -2.09 -7.73 0.12
CA GLN A 54 -2.04 -9.07 -0.44
C GLN A 54 -1.22 -9.19 -1.73
N VAL A 55 -1.32 -8.21 -2.63
CA VAL A 55 -0.71 -8.27 -3.97
C VAL A 55 0.41 -7.26 -4.20
N GLY A 56 0.64 -6.36 -3.25
CA GLY A 56 1.68 -5.35 -3.31
C GLY A 56 3.08 -5.96 -3.36
N ASN A 57 4.02 -5.17 -3.89
CA ASN A 57 5.43 -5.51 -3.96
C ASN A 57 6.26 -4.25 -3.65
N HIS A 58 7.57 -4.33 -3.82
CA HIS A 58 8.47 -3.19 -3.62
C HIS A 58 8.09 -1.93 -4.42
N GLU A 59 7.46 -2.08 -5.61
CA GLU A 59 7.01 -0.94 -6.42
C GLU A 59 5.86 -0.18 -5.76
N SER A 60 5.11 -0.80 -4.84
CA SER A 60 4.02 -0.16 -4.09
C SER A 60 4.50 0.83 -3.04
N ILE A 61 5.72 0.67 -2.52
CA ILE A 61 6.23 1.44 -1.37
C ILE A 61 6.14 2.96 -1.59
N PRO A 62 6.66 3.55 -2.69
CA PRO A 62 6.56 5.00 -2.90
C PRO A 62 5.11 5.50 -3.02
N TYR A 63 4.19 4.69 -3.57
CA TYR A 63 2.76 5.05 -3.62
C TYR A 63 2.13 5.06 -2.24
N LEU A 64 2.46 4.08 -1.40
CA LEU A 64 1.96 3.98 -0.02
C LEU A 64 2.50 5.13 0.85
N ILE A 65 3.78 5.48 0.73
CA ILE A 65 4.38 6.63 1.44
C ILE A 65 3.67 7.93 1.03
N ARG A 66 3.42 8.12 -0.27
CA ARG A 66 2.65 9.28 -0.75
C ARG A 66 1.21 9.27 -0.22
N ALA A 67 0.55 8.11 -0.22
CA ALA A 67 -0.82 7.98 0.26
C ALA A 67 -0.93 8.26 1.76
N LEU A 68 0.06 7.85 2.56
CA LEU A 68 0.15 8.15 3.98
C LEU A 68 0.13 9.67 4.23
N LYS A 69 0.92 10.44 3.47
CA LYS A 69 0.90 11.92 3.53
C LYS A 69 -0.50 12.48 3.33
N MET A 70 -1.23 11.95 2.36
CA MET A 70 -2.59 12.40 2.03
C MET A 70 -3.59 12.06 3.13
N GLN A 71 -3.46 10.89 3.77
CA GLN A 71 -4.32 10.47 4.88
C GLN A 71 -4.10 11.31 6.14
N GLN A 72 -2.84 11.63 6.47
CA GLN A 72 -2.54 12.49 7.63
C GLN A 72 -3.19 13.87 7.53
N THR A 73 -3.19 14.47 6.33
CA THR A 73 -3.89 15.75 6.12
C THR A 73 -5.40 15.67 6.29
N ALA A 74 -6.01 14.48 6.19
CA ALA A 74 -7.46 14.31 6.31
C ALA A 74 -7.94 14.15 7.77
N ALA A 75 -7.06 13.72 8.68
CA ALA A 75 -7.37 13.43 10.10
C ALA A 75 -6.57 14.35 11.04
N GLY A 76 -6.59 15.67 10.81
CA GLY A 76 -5.83 16.67 11.57
C GLY A 76 -6.16 16.77 13.08
N ASP A 77 -6.94 15.84 13.63
CA ASP A 77 -7.29 15.70 15.05
C ASP A 77 -6.48 14.59 15.77
N GLY A 78 -5.58 13.88 15.06
CA GLY A 78 -4.78 12.80 15.64
C GLY A 78 -5.56 11.49 15.82
N VAL A 79 -6.77 11.38 15.26
CA VAL A 79 -7.51 10.12 15.22
C VAL A 79 -6.97 9.25 14.09
N VAL A 80 -6.37 8.11 14.44
CA VAL A 80 -6.01 7.10 13.45
C VAL A 80 -7.30 6.47 12.93
N ILE A 81 -7.60 6.69 11.65
CA ILE A 81 -8.70 6.02 10.95
C ILE A 81 -8.19 4.67 10.45
N CYS A 82 -9.02 3.62 10.44
CA CYS A 82 -8.70 2.28 9.92
C CYS A 82 -8.00 2.29 8.55
N THR A 83 -8.30 3.29 7.72
CA THR A 83 -7.66 3.50 6.41
C THR A 83 -6.15 3.82 6.53
N THR A 84 -5.74 4.61 7.52
CA THR A 84 -4.32 4.89 7.80
C THR A 84 -3.63 3.64 8.35
N GLU A 85 -4.29 2.87 9.22
CA GLU A 85 -3.76 1.60 9.75
C GLU A 85 -3.41 0.63 8.63
N HIS A 86 -4.33 0.39 7.68
CA HIS A 86 -4.05 -0.48 6.54
C HIS A 86 -2.92 0.02 5.63
N CYS A 87 -2.71 1.33 5.52
CA CYS A 87 -1.55 1.88 4.81
C CYS A 87 -0.24 1.52 5.53
N ILE A 88 -0.22 1.65 6.86
CA ILE A 88 0.93 1.32 7.69
C ILE A 88 1.20 -0.18 7.67
N ASP A 89 0.18 -1.02 7.82
CA ASP A 89 0.31 -2.48 7.77
C ASP A 89 0.94 -2.92 6.43
N CYS A 90 0.49 -2.32 5.32
CA CYS A 90 1.05 -2.58 4.00
C CYS A 90 2.54 -2.16 3.92
N LEU A 91 2.88 -0.98 4.43
CA LEU A 91 4.28 -0.51 4.48
C LEU A 91 5.16 -1.44 5.35
N GLN A 92 4.69 -1.83 6.53
CA GLN A 92 5.40 -2.75 7.41
C GLN A 92 5.61 -4.10 6.76
N ARG A 93 4.56 -4.68 6.17
CA ARG A 93 4.61 -5.96 5.47
C ARG A 93 5.59 -5.96 4.30
N LEU A 94 5.65 -4.88 3.51
CA LEU A 94 6.49 -4.80 2.31
C LEU A 94 7.96 -4.45 2.60
N THR A 95 8.24 -3.84 3.76
CA THR A 95 9.58 -3.37 4.11
C THR A 95 10.23 -4.17 5.23
N GLY A 96 9.43 -4.84 6.04
CA GLY A 96 9.82 -5.45 7.30
C GLY A 96 10.23 -4.46 8.39
N MET A 97 9.87 -3.18 8.22
CA MET A 97 10.25 -2.10 9.12
C MET A 97 9.01 -1.51 9.80
N ASN A 98 9.16 -0.96 11.00
CA ASN A 98 8.11 -0.21 11.69
C ASN A 98 8.63 1.18 12.09
N PHE A 99 8.18 2.21 11.37
CA PHE A 99 8.48 3.62 11.67
C PHE A 99 7.28 4.37 12.27
N GLY A 100 6.25 3.66 12.72
CA GLY A 100 5.02 4.25 13.25
C GLY A 100 4.10 4.82 12.16
N TYR A 101 3.30 5.82 12.54
CA TYR A 101 2.23 6.40 11.72
C TYR A 101 2.64 7.67 10.98
N GLU A 102 3.88 8.14 11.19
CA GLU A 102 4.33 9.43 10.70
C GLU A 102 4.88 9.36 9.27
N TYR A 103 4.30 10.16 8.36
CA TYR A 103 4.78 10.26 6.98
C TYR A 103 6.26 10.63 6.92
N ASP A 104 6.69 11.59 7.75
CA ASP A 104 8.06 12.10 7.70
C ASP A 104 9.09 11.02 8.03
N ASP A 105 8.79 10.10 8.95
CA ASP A 105 9.67 9.00 9.31
C ASP A 105 9.80 7.98 8.17
N TRP A 106 8.67 7.59 7.57
CA TRP A 106 8.66 6.72 6.39
C TRP A 106 9.37 7.33 5.18
N HIS A 107 9.11 8.62 4.93
CA HIS A 107 9.69 9.35 3.82
C HIS A 107 11.20 9.53 3.98
N LYS A 108 11.66 9.89 5.19
CA LYS A 108 13.08 10.02 5.50
C LYS A 108 13.82 8.71 5.25
N TRP A 109 13.29 7.59 5.76
CA TRP A 109 13.90 6.28 5.51
C TRP A 109 13.98 5.94 4.01
N TRP A 110 12.92 6.23 3.24
CA TRP A 110 12.90 5.94 1.81
C TRP A 110 13.98 6.70 1.04
N GLU A 111 14.15 7.99 1.32
CA GLU A 111 15.18 8.84 0.71
C GLU A 111 16.61 8.43 1.12
N GLU A 112 16.80 8.11 2.40
CA GLU A 112 18.12 7.77 2.94
C GLU A 112 18.58 6.36 2.56
N GLU A 113 17.66 5.40 2.49
CA GLU A 113 17.99 3.98 2.38
C GLU A 113 17.04 3.21 1.44
N GLY A 114 15.73 3.27 1.67
CA GLY A 114 14.76 2.37 1.04
C GLY A 114 14.79 2.38 -0.49
N SER A 115 14.95 3.56 -1.10
CA SER A 115 15.04 3.75 -2.56
C SER A 115 16.30 3.16 -3.20
N LYS A 116 17.33 2.85 -2.38
CA LYS A 116 18.62 2.31 -2.83
C LYS A 116 18.67 0.79 -2.74
N LEU A 117 17.71 0.17 -2.06
CA LEU A 117 17.61 -1.28 -1.91
C LEU A 117 17.03 -1.91 -3.17
N SER A 118 17.59 -3.03 -3.57
CA SER A 118 17.00 -3.88 -4.61
C SER A 118 15.70 -4.53 -4.13
N ALA A 119 14.87 -4.95 -5.08
CA ALA A 119 13.66 -5.72 -4.80
C ALA A 119 13.93 -6.97 -3.94
N ALA A 120 15.06 -7.64 -4.18
CA ALA A 120 15.46 -8.83 -3.43
C ALA A 120 15.80 -8.49 -1.98
N GLU A 121 16.50 -7.39 -1.74
CA GLU A 121 16.83 -6.94 -0.37
C GLU A 121 15.58 -6.54 0.42
N LEU A 122 14.66 -5.80 -0.19
CA LEU A 122 13.38 -5.46 0.43
C LEU A 122 12.54 -6.70 0.75
N THR A 123 12.50 -7.66 -0.17
CA THR A 123 11.78 -8.93 0.04
C THR A 123 12.42 -9.75 1.17
N ALA A 124 13.75 -9.84 1.21
CA ALA A 124 14.47 -10.55 2.27
C ALA A 124 14.21 -9.94 3.65
N ARG A 125 14.15 -8.61 3.75
CA ARG A 125 13.81 -7.91 5.00
C ARG A 125 12.37 -8.16 5.42
N ALA A 126 11.42 -8.05 4.48
CA ALA A 126 10.02 -8.35 4.72
C ALA A 126 9.84 -9.77 5.28
N VAL A 127 10.46 -10.77 4.65
CA VAL A 127 10.41 -12.17 5.12
C VAL A 127 11.03 -12.33 6.50
N ALA A 128 12.21 -11.74 6.75
CA ALA A 128 12.88 -11.82 8.04
C ALA A 128 12.12 -11.15 9.20
N SER A 129 11.19 -10.26 8.89
CA SER A 129 10.34 -9.56 9.87
C SER A 129 9.07 -10.33 10.25
N LEU A 130 8.69 -11.35 9.46
CA LEU A 130 7.51 -12.17 9.74
C LEU A 130 7.78 -13.05 10.98
N PRO A 131 6.81 -13.22 11.89
CA PRO A 131 6.95 -14.15 13.00
C PRO A 131 7.14 -15.57 12.45
N ALA A 132 8.02 -16.36 13.09
CA ALA A 132 8.47 -17.70 12.68
C ALA A 132 7.34 -18.76 12.54
N GLU A 133 6.08 -18.40 12.79
CA GLU A 133 4.91 -19.27 12.69
C GLU A 133 4.20 -19.17 11.32
N LEU A 134 4.72 -18.36 10.39
CA LEU A 134 4.15 -18.11 9.06
C LEU A 134 5.04 -18.55 7.88
N GLU A 135 6.12 -19.30 8.15
CA GLU A 135 6.96 -19.97 7.12
C GLU A 135 6.33 -21.25 6.57
#